data_AF-A0A4Q1AZB0-F1
#
_entry.id   AF-A0A4Q1AZB0-F1
#
_cell.length_a   1.000
_cell.length_b   1.000
_cell.length_c   1.000
_cell.angle_alpha   90.00
_cell.angle_beta   90.00
_cell.angle_gamma   90.00
#
_symmetry.space_group_name_H-M   'P 1'
#
loop_
_entity.id
_entity.type
_entity.pdbx_description
1 polymer ?
#
loop_
_entity_poly.entity_id
_entity_poly.type
_entity_poly.pdbx_seq_one_letter_code
_entity_poly.pdbx_strand_id
1 'polypeptide(L)' 'MEINVTAPALLTDEHILQPFDCGNEVLSNWLRGRAMKNQMLNASRTFVICLEGTL' A
#
# COMPACT_ATOMS: atom_id res chain seq x y z
N MET A 1 -5.76 -9.72 20.53
CA MET A 1 -5.57 -10.26 19.16
C MET A 1 -4.30 -9.64 18.63
N GLU A 2 -3.32 -10.47 18.29
CA GLU A 2 -2.06 -10.01 17.73
C GLU A 2 -2.25 -9.82 16.22
N ILE A 3 -1.79 -8.70 15.68
CA ILE A 3 -1.86 -8.39 14.26
C ILE A 3 -0.50 -8.71 13.68
N ASN A 4 -0.38 -9.87 13.03
CA ASN A 4 0.85 -10.28 12.36
C ASN A 4 0.91 -9.66 10.97
N VAL A 5 2.03 -9.02 10.68
CA VAL A 5 2.27 -8.30 9.43
C VAL A 5 3.57 -8.75 8.79
N THR A 6 3.64 -8.68 7.46
CA THR A 6 4.85 -8.94 6.71
C THR A 6 5.93 -7.91 7.02
N ALA A 7 7.18 -8.24 6.68
CA ALA A 7 8.21 -7.21 6.56
C ALA A 7 7.82 -6.17 5.49
N PRO A 8 8.31 -4.92 5.59
CA PRO A 8 8.06 -3.91 4.58
C PRO A 8 8.57 -4.35 3.19
N ALA A 9 7.72 -4.22 2.18
CA ALA A 9 8.03 -4.54 0.78
C ALA A 9 7.74 -3.34 -0.12
N LEU A 10 8.40 -3.27 -1.28
CA LEU A 10 8.09 -2.26 -2.28
C LEU A 10 6.68 -2.51 -2.84
N LEU A 11 5.92 -1.44 -3.07
CA LEU A 11 4.59 -1.56 -3.68
C LEU A 11 4.71 -2.14 -5.10
N THR A 12 3.86 -3.12 -5.40
CA THR A 12 3.73 -3.80 -6.70
C THR A 12 2.24 -3.98 -7.03
N ASP A 13 1.94 -4.38 -8.26
CA ASP A 13 0.57 -4.69 -8.70
C ASP A 13 -0.05 -5.92 -8.00
N GLU A 14 0.74 -6.68 -7.24
CA GLU A 14 0.25 -7.81 -6.42
C GLU A 14 -0.47 -7.33 -5.15
N HIS A 15 -0.27 -6.08 -4.72
CA HIS A 15 -0.85 -5.59 -3.48
C HIS A 15 -2.30 -5.12 -3.66
N ILE A 16 -3.23 -5.65 -2.86
CA ILE A 16 -4.64 -5.26 -2.89
C ILE A 16 -4.86 -3.97 -2.08
N LEU A 17 -5.04 -2.84 -2.76
CA LEU A 17 -5.14 -1.51 -2.12
C LEU A 17 -6.57 -1.05 -1.84
N GLN A 18 -7.56 -1.64 -2.49
CA GLN A 18 -8.94 -1.13 -2.48
C GLN A 18 -9.58 -1.11 -1.09
N PRO A 19 -9.36 -2.13 -0.23
CA PRO A 19 -9.84 -2.12 1.14
C PRO A 19 -9.10 -1.13 2.07
N PHE A 20 -7.94 -0.59 1.68
CA PHE A 20 -7.12 0.22 2.58
C PHE A 20 -7.80 1.53 2.95
N ASP A 21 -8.05 1.76 4.25
CA ASP A 21 -8.58 3.00 4.79
C ASP A 21 -7.81 3.38 6.05
N CYS A 22 -7.22 4.58 6.06
CA CYS A 22 -6.49 5.12 7.21
C CYS A 22 -7.26 6.23 7.94
N GLY A 23 -8.54 6.45 7.61
CA GLY A 23 -9.36 7.54 8.13
C GLY A 23 -9.06 8.91 7.51
N ASN A 24 -8.06 8.99 6.62
CA ASN A 24 -7.74 10.18 5.84
C ASN A 24 -7.97 9.90 4.35
N GLU A 25 -9.09 10.40 3.83
CA GLU A 25 -9.52 10.16 2.46
C GLU A 25 -8.45 10.57 1.42
N VAL A 26 -7.74 11.67 1.66
CA VAL A 26 -6.69 12.16 0.74
C VAL A 26 -5.56 11.13 0.63
N LEU A 27 -5.13 10.56 1.76
CA LEU A 27 -4.05 9.56 1.79
C LEU A 27 -4.51 8.20 1.24
N SER A 28 -5.71 7.74 1.60
CA SER A 28 -6.26 6.49 1.07
C SER A 28 -6.45 6.55 -0.45
N ASN A 29 -6.97 7.66 -0.97
CA ASN A 29 -7.14 7.85 -2.41
C ASN A 29 -5.79 8.03 -3.13
N TRP A 30 -4.81 8.66 -2.47
CA TRP A 30 -3.45 8.73 -3.00
C TRP A 30 -2.84 7.33 -3.16
N LEU A 31 -2.98 6.45 -2.16
CA LEU A 31 -2.45 5.09 -2.25
C LEU A 31 -3.10 4.31 -3.41
N ARG A 32 -4.44 4.31 -3.46
CA ARG A 32 -5.22 3.55 -4.47
C ARG A 32 -5.04 4.07 -5.90
N GLY A 33 -4.80 5.37 -6.09
CA GLY A 33 -4.83 6.00 -7.41
C GLY A 33 -3.50 6.58 -7.92
N ARG A 34 -2.54 6.88 -7.04
CA ARG A 34 -1.30 7.60 -7.42
C ARG A 34 -0.01 6.88 -7.04
N ALA A 35 0.02 6.08 -5.98
CA ALA A 35 1.27 5.50 -5.48
C ALA A 35 2.06 4.73 -6.55
N MET A 36 1.41 3.82 -7.29
CA MET A 36 2.07 3.06 -8.38
C MET A 36 2.56 3.97 -9.50
N LYS A 37 1.73 4.92 -9.94
CA LYS A 37 2.09 5.86 -11.02
C LYS A 37 3.27 6.74 -10.61
N ASN A 38 3.29 7.21 -9.37
CA ASN A 38 4.39 8.00 -8.84
C ASN A 38 5.68 7.19 -8.75
N GLN A 39 5.60 5.90 -8.41
CA GLN A 39 6.75 5.00 -8.40
C GLN A 39 7.33 4.82 -9.81
N MET A 40 6.49 4.58 -10.81
CA MET A 40 6.94 4.48 -12.21
C MET A 40 7.59 5.77 -12.74
N LEU A 41 7.10 6.92 -12.28
CA LEU A 41 7.60 8.24 -12.68
C LEU A 41 8.75 8.75 -11.80
N ASN A 42 9.27 7.94 -10.86
CA ASN A 42 10.28 8.33 -9.88
C ASN A 42 9.92 9.57 -9.02
N ALA A 43 8.63 9.84 -8.85
CA ALA A 43 8.14 10.93 -7.99
C ALA A 43 8.09 10.52 -6.52
N SER A 44 7.91 9.23 -6.22
CA SER A 44 7.97 8.68 -4.86
C SER A 44 8.23 7.17 -4.88
N ARG A 45 8.87 6.62 -3.85
CA ARG A 45 8.89 5.17 -3.57
C ARG A 45 7.92 4.86 -2.44
N THR A 46 7.08 3.84 -2.64
CA THR A 46 6.07 3.45 -1.66
C THR A 46 6.39 2.06 -1.14
N PHE A 47 6.48 1.93 0.18
CA PHE A 47 6.65 0.65 0.86
C PHE A 47 5.40 0.33 1.67
N VAL A 48 5.02 -0.94 1.70
CA VAL A 48 3.81 -1.43 2.36
C VAL A 48 4.12 -2.64 3.24
N ILE A 49 3.25 -2.86 4.22
CA ILE A 49 3.16 -4.11 4.98
C ILE A 49 1.77 -4.69 4.75
N CYS A 50 1.66 -6.00 4.72
CA CYS A 50 0.40 -6.73 4.57
C CYS A 50 0.14 -7.57 5.81
N LEU A 51 -1.12 -7.97 6.03
CA LEU A 51 -1.41 -9.02 7.00
C LEU A 51 -0.76 -10.32 6.52
N GLU A 52 -0.20 -11.09 7.44
CA GLU A 52 0.32 -12.42 7.09
C GLU A 52 -0.82 -13.31 6.54
N GLY A 53 -0.53 -14.05 5.47
CA GLY A 53 -1.50 -14.95 4.83
C GLY A 53 -2.46 -14.29 3.83
N THR A 54 -2.39 -12.98 3.64
CA THR A 54 -3.04 -12.28 2.52
C THR A 54 -1.99 -11.81 1.53
N LEU A 55 -1.85 -12.55 0.43
CA LEU A 55 -1.24 -12.09 -0.82
C LEU A 55 -2.36 -11.65 -1.76
#